data_AF-A0A9P8ZS69-F1
#
_entry.id   AF-A0A9P8ZS69-F1
#
_cell.length_a   1.000
_cell.length_b   1.000
_cell.length_c   1.000
_cell.angle_alpha   90.00
_cell.angle_beta   90.00
_cell.angle_gamma   90.00
#
_symmetry.space_group_name_H-M   'P 1'
#
loop_
_entity.id
_entity.type
_entity.pdbx_description
1 polymer ?
#
loop_
_entity_poly.entity_id
_entity_poly.type
_entity_poly.pdbx_seq_one_letter_code
_entity_poly.pdbx_strand_id
1 'polypeptide(L)'
;MLLFAIVEVALSTHLVSSYNSRPDEAQARSVHIRVRFITFASWWTVLLGTVLPMLGWFLTDKYMWLFLYGNLMFLTLTWIWWSAAAAAITASLNGGHNCSALPYNLPHCDTLNAVMAFSWIILLIVTIGLVVAIIVVVKWYRSTTDTDDIEQVSTRHLPEYEPIQGIKRPSETPSQQSRRSGNSSYPPKTPAPTFTRLLDMLDD
;
A
#
# COMPACT_ATOMS: atom_id res chain seq x y z
N MET A 1 9.36 -8.98 -5.35
CA MET A 1 9.48 -7.73 -6.14
C MET A 1 10.80 -7.03 -5.91
N LEU A 2 11.25 -6.83 -4.66
CA LEU A 2 12.49 -6.12 -4.33
C LEU A 2 13.74 -6.59 -5.08
N LEU A 3 14.06 -7.89 -5.04
CA LEU A 3 15.25 -8.42 -5.73
C LEU A 3 15.21 -8.14 -7.23
N PHE A 4 14.08 -8.39 -7.89
CA PHE A 4 13.90 -8.14 -9.32
C PHE A 4 13.96 -6.64 -9.65
N ALA A 5 13.40 -5.78 -8.79
CA ALA A 5 13.48 -4.32 -8.97
C ALA A 5 14.93 -3.80 -8.85
N ILE A 6 15.74 -4.36 -7.95
CA ILE A 6 17.17 -4.00 -7.82
C ILE A 6 17.95 -4.40 -9.08
N VAL A 7 17.70 -5.61 -9.60
CA VAL A 7 18.31 -6.08 -10.85
C VAL A 7 17.91 -5.18 -12.02
N GLU A 8 16.64 -4.81 -12.12
CA GLU A 8 16.12 -3.87 -13.12
C GLU A 8 16.78 -2.49 -13.03
N VAL A 9 16.96 -1.92 -11.82
CA VAL A 9 17.70 -0.64 -11.66
C VAL A 9 19.13 -0.76 -12.17
N ALA A 10 19.82 -1.86 -11.89
CA ALA A 10 21.21 -2.04 -12.32
C ALA A 10 21.30 -2.12 -13.86
N LEU A 11 20.42 -2.89 -14.48
CA LEU A 11 20.34 -3.01 -15.94
C LEU A 11 19.97 -1.66 -16.56
N SER A 12 18.87 -1.05 -16.14
CA SER A 12 18.37 0.19 -16.73
C SER A 12 19.37 1.34 -16.60
N THR A 13 20.10 1.42 -15.48
CA THR A 13 21.16 2.41 -15.26
C THR A 13 22.34 2.18 -16.19
N HIS A 14 22.74 0.92 -16.40
CA HIS A 14 23.77 0.58 -17.38
C HIS A 14 23.36 1.03 -18.78
N LEU A 15 22.13 0.74 -19.21
CA LEU A 15 21.63 1.17 -20.52
C LEU A 15 21.60 2.70 -20.67
N VAL A 16 21.12 3.42 -19.66
CA VAL A 16 21.11 4.90 -19.68
C VAL A 16 22.53 5.44 -19.84
N SER A 17 23.51 4.87 -19.13
CA SER A 17 24.92 5.26 -19.27
C SER A 17 25.44 4.98 -20.67
N SER A 18 25.16 3.80 -21.24
CA SER A 18 25.61 3.43 -22.59
C SER A 18 25.00 4.33 -23.67
N TYR A 19 23.71 4.68 -23.56
CA TYR A 19 23.03 5.57 -24.50
C TYR A 19 23.51 7.02 -24.38
N ASN A 20 23.90 7.46 -23.17
CA ASN A 20 24.44 8.81 -22.98
C ASN A 20 25.83 9.00 -23.60
N SER A 21 26.59 7.92 -23.78
CA SER A 21 27.90 7.95 -24.46
C SER A 21 27.82 7.99 -25.99
N ARG A 22 26.65 7.79 -26.60
CA ARG A 22 26.44 7.79 -28.06
C ARG A 22 25.19 8.60 -28.44
N PRO A 23 25.28 9.94 -28.45
CA PRO A 23 24.13 10.84 -28.66
C PRO A 23 23.58 10.87 -30.11
N ASP A 24 24.27 10.23 -31.04
CA ASP A 24 24.15 10.46 -32.48
C ASP A 24 22.92 9.78 -33.12
N GLU A 25 22.28 8.84 -32.42
CA GLU A 25 21.19 8.05 -32.99
C GLU A 25 19.81 8.54 -32.53
N ALA A 26 19.04 9.15 -33.43
CA ALA A 26 17.68 9.63 -33.16
C ALA A 26 16.74 8.53 -32.60
N GLN A 27 16.95 7.26 -32.99
CA GLN A 27 16.23 6.10 -32.46
C GLN A 27 16.60 5.78 -30.99
N ALA A 28 17.83 6.05 -30.55
CA ALA A 28 18.24 5.87 -29.15
C ALA A 28 17.41 6.76 -28.21
N ARG A 29 16.92 7.91 -28.69
CA ARG A 29 16.12 8.84 -27.89
C ARG A 29 14.76 8.26 -27.45
N SER A 30 14.09 7.48 -28.31
CA SER A 30 12.79 6.88 -27.97
C SER A 30 12.94 5.74 -26.95
N VAL A 31 13.94 4.88 -27.14
CA VAL A 31 14.27 3.79 -26.21
C VAL A 31 14.72 4.37 -24.87
N HIS A 32 15.53 5.43 -24.89
CA HIS A 32 16.03 6.09 -23.69
C HIS A 32 14.91 6.63 -22.78
N ILE A 33 13.84 7.20 -23.34
CA ILE A 33 12.69 7.66 -22.55
C ILE A 33 11.99 6.49 -21.84
N ARG A 34 11.83 5.36 -22.54
CA ARG A 34 11.20 4.15 -21.99
C ARG A 34 12.03 3.53 -20.87
N VAL A 35 13.35 3.43 -21.06
CA VAL A 35 14.27 2.91 -20.04
C VAL A 35 14.28 3.80 -18.81
N ARG A 36 14.21 5.14 -18.96
CA ARG A 36 14.11 6.07 -17.81
C ARG A 36 12.82 5.87 -17.01
N PHE A 37 11.71 5.57 -17.69
CA PHE A 37 10.45 5.25 -17.00
C PHE A 37 10.56 3.95 -16.20
N ILE A 38 11.20 2.92 -16.75
CA ILE A 38 11.48 1.66 -16.03
C ILE A 38 12.38 1.92 -14.81
N THR A 39 13.44 2.72 -14.96
CA THR A 39 14.30 3.11 -13.83
C THR A 39 13.51 3.79 -12.71
N PHE A 40 12.59 4.69 -13.07
CA PHE A 40 11.70 5.34 -12.11
C PHE A 40 10.77 4.34 -11.40
N ALA A 41 10.10 3.46 -12.16
CA ALA A 41 9.22 2.44 -11.61
C ALA A 41 9.95 1.46 -10.68
N SER A 42 11.19 1.09 -11.02
CA SER A 42 12.03 0.23 -10.20
C SER A 42 12.46 0.93 -8.90
N TRP A 43 12.90 2.19 -8.96
CA TRP A 43 13.21 2.97 -7.75
C TRP A 43 12.01 3.16 -6.84
N TRP A 44 10.84 3.46 -7.40
CA TRP A 44 9.59 3.52 -6.64
C TRP A 44 9.31 2.21 -5.90
N THR A 45 9.46 1.08 -6.60
CA THR A 45 9.22 -0.24 -6.03
C THR A 45 10.22 -0.56 -4.91
N VAL A 46 11.48 -0.15 -5.05
CA VAL A 46 12.51 -0.36 -4.01
C VAL A 46 12.25 0.52 -2.79
N LEU A 47 12.01 1.82 -2.99
CA LEU A 47 11.82 2.78 -1.89
C LEU A 47 10.54 2.47 -1.12
N LEU A 48 9.40 2.38 -1.78
CA LEU A 48 8.14 2.13 -1.09
C LEU A 48 7.98 0.66 -0.68
N GLY A 49 8.54 -0.28 -1.46
CA GLY A 49 8.57 -1.69 -1.07
C GLY A 49 9.42 -1.98 0.17
N THR A 50 10.33 -1.08 0.57
CA THR A 50 11.06 -1.17 1.84
C THR A 50 10.43 -0.32 2.94
N VAL A 51 10.04 0.91 2.63
CA VAL A 51 9.50 1.87 3.61
C VAL A 51 8.14 1.43 4.15
N LEU A 52 7.20 0.97 3.31
CA LEU A 52 5.88 0.54 3.78
C LEU A 52 5.95 -0.61 4.79
N PRO A 53 6.60 -1.76 4.52
CA PRO A 53 6.66 -2.83 5.51
C PRO A 53 7.43 -2.45 6.78
N MET A 54 8.46 -1.59 6.68
CA MET A 54 9.11 -1.03 7.86
C MET A 54 8.12 -0.21 8.69
N LEU A 55 7.31 0.64 8.06
CA LEU A 55 6.29 1.41 8.77
C LEU A 55 5.26 0.50 9.43
N GLY A 56 4.85 -0.59 8.76
CA GLY A 56 3.98 -1.63 9.32
C GLY A 56 4.51 -2.23 10.61
N TRP A 57 5.82 -2.42 10.74
CA TRP A 57 6.45 -2.95 11.95
C TRP A 57 6.33 -2.02 13.16
N PHE A 58 6.28 -0.70 12.93
CA PHE A 58 6.19 0.29 14.00
C PHE A 58 4.75 0.72 14.34
N LEU A 59 3.76 0.32 13.54
CA LEU A 59 2.36 0.71 13.75
C LEU A 59 1.71 -0.15 14.85
N THR A 60 0.95 0.51 15.71
CA THR A 60 0.12 -0.14 16.73
C THR A 60 -1.25 -0.53 16.15
N ASP A 61 -1.98 -1.42 16.84
CA ASP A 61 -3.29 -1.95 16.40
C ASP A 61 -4.30 -0.84 16.01
N LYS A 62 -4.19 0.33 16.64
CA LYS A 62 -5.01 1.52 16.38
C LYS A 62 -4.73 2.20 15.03
N TYR A 63 -3.77 1.76 14.24
CA TYR A 63 -3.50 2.35 12.92
C TYR A 63 -3.38 1.29 11.83
N MET A 64 -3.83 0.06 12.13
CA MET A 64 -3.72 -1.08 11.21
C MET A 64 -4.49 -0.83 9.90
N TRP A 65 -5.64 -0.15 9.95
CA TRP A 65 -6.42 0.16 8.74
C TRP A 65 -5.64 1.05 7.77
N LEU A 66 -4.97 2.10 8.26
CA LEU A 66 -4.16 3.00 7.42
C LEU A 66 -3.03 2.24 6.71
N PHE A 67 -2.43 1.28 7.41
CA PHE A 67 -1.43 0.40 6.83
C PHE A 67 -2.01 -0.47 5.70
N LEU A 68 -3.16 -1.10 5.92
CA LEU A 68 -3.82 -1.95 4.91
C LEU A 68 -4.19 -1.13 3.66
N TYR A 69 -4.88 0.00 3.83
CA TYR A 69 -5.27 0.86 2.71
C TYR A 69 -4.05 1.47 2.00
N GLY A 70 -3.02 1.86 2.74
CA GLY A 70 -1.76 2.36 2.19
C GLY A 70 -1.06 1.33 1.31
N ASN A 71 -0.99 0.07 1.75
CA ASN A 71 -0.43 -1.02 0.94
C ASN A 71 -1.27 -1.31 -0.32
N LEU A 72 -2.60 -1.27 -0.21
CA LEU A 72 -3.48 -1.47 -1.36
C LEU A 72 -3.30 -0.37 -2.41
N MET A 73 -3.25 0.90 -1.97
CA MET A 73 -3.02 2.03 -2.86
C MET A 73 -1.63 1.96 -3.51
N PHE A 74 -0.60 1.63 -2.73
CA PHE A 74 0.76 1.42 -3.25
C PHE A 74 0.81 0.30 -4.31
N LEU A 75 0.22 -0.86 -4.04
CA LEU A 75 0.19 -1.97 -4.99
C LEU A 75 -0.59 -1.63 -6.26
N THR A 76 -1.67 -0.86 -6.14
CA THR A 76 -2.47 -0.42 -7.30
C THR A 76 -1.68 0.53 -8.20
N LEU A 77 -1.00 1.53 -7.63
CA LEU A 77 -0.15 2.44 -8.39
C LEU A 77 1.03 1.71 -9.04
N THR A 78 1.65 0.79 -8.28
CA THR A 78 2.74 -0.05 -8.77
C THR A 78 2.27 -0.91 -9.94
N TRP A 79 1.07 -1.49 -9.85
CA TRP A 79 0.46 -2.26 -10.94
C TRP A 79 0.27 -1.43 -12.21
N ILE A 80 -0.22 -0.20 -12.09
CA ILE A 80 -0.40 0.72 -13.23
C ILE A 80 0.94 1.03 -13.90
N TRP A 81 1.97 1.35 -13.10
CA TRP A 81 3.27 1.71 -13.65
C TRP A 81 3.99 0.54 -14.31
N TRP A 82 3.94 -0.64 -13.70
CA TRP A 82 4.52 -1.85 -14.32
C TRP A 82 3.76 -2.29 -15.56
N SER A 83 2.43 -2.11 -15.62
CA SER A 83 1.64 -2.36 -16.83
C SER A 83 2.05 -1.43 -17.97
N ALA A 84 2.20 -0.14 -17.67
CA ALA A 84 2.67 0.84 -18.64
C ALA A 84 4.12 0.56 -19.09
N ALA A 85 5.00 0.15 -18.17
CA ALA A 85 6.40 -0.16 -18.45
C ALA A 85 6.53 -1.38 -19.37
N ALA A 86 5.83 -2.47 -19.03
CA ALA A 86 5.82 -3.70 -19.82
C ALA A 86 5.25 -3.48 -21.23
N ALA A 87 4.16 -2.70 -21.34
CA ALA A 87 3.60 -2.35 -22.65
C ALA A 87 4.55 -1.45 -23.46
N ALA A 88 5.19 -0.46 -22.82
CA ALA A 88 6.09 0.46 -23.48
C ALA A 88 7.33 -0.24 -24.04
N ILE A 89 7.95 -1.18 -23.29
CA ILE A 89 9.12 -1.92 -23.79
C ILE A 89 8.71 -2.93 -24.88
N THR A 90 7.56 -3.59 -24.73
CA THR A 90 7.03 -4.52 -25.75
C THR A 90 6.78 -3.81 -27.09
N ALA A 91 6.23 -2.59 -27.05
CA ALA A 91 6.03 -1.78 -28.24
C ALA A 91 7.35 -1.38 -28.93
N SER A 92 8.44 -1.17 -28.19
CA SER A 92 9.74 -0.82 -28.79
C SER A 92 10.42 -1.99 -29.49
N LEU A 93 10.18 -3.23 -29.08
CA LEU A 93 10.72 -4.41 -29.77
C LEU A 93 9.76 -4.95 -30.84
N ASN A 94 8.62 -4.29 -31.09
CA ASN A 94 7.58 -4.74 -32.02
C ASN A 94 7.12 -6.19 -31.72
N GLY A 95 7.19 -6.61 -30.45
CA GLY A 95 6.86 -7.98 -30.02
C GLY A 95 7.86 -9.08 -30.42
N GLY A 96 9.07 -8.74 -30.91
CA GLY A 96 10.02 -9.70 -31.48
C GLY A 96 11.29 -9.95 -30.66
N HIS A 97 11.72 -11.21 -30.64
CA HIS A 97 12.96 -11.69 -30.00
C HIS A 97 14.21 -11.55 -30.90
N ASN A 98 14.01 -11.19 -32.18
CA ASN A 98 15.06 -11.09 -33.21
C ASN A 98 15.29 -9.63 -33.58
N CYS A 99 16.29 -9.00 -32.98
CA CYS A 99 16.68 -7.63 -33.34
C CYS A 99 17.34 -7.52 -34.74
N SER A 100 17.67 -8.65 -35.37
CA SER A 100 18.14 -8.71 -36.76
C SER A 100 17.04 -8.45 -37.80
N ALA A 101 15.77 -8.61 -37.41
CA ALA A 101 14.62 -8.39 -38.30
C ALA A 101 14.08 -6.95 -38.23
N LEU A 102 14.59 -6.13 -37.31
CA LEU A 102 14.19 -4.74 -37.21
C LEU A 102 14.94 -3.90 -38.25
N PRO A 103 14.29 -2.90 -38.88
CA PRO A 103 14.91 -2.06 -39.91
C PRO A 103 15.99 -1.12 -39.36
N TYR A 104 16.32 -1.22 -38.07
CA TYR A 104 17.31 -0.41 -37.38
C TYR A 104 18.11 -1.29 -36.41
N ASN A 105 19.41 -1.02 -36.31
CA ASN A 105 20.32 -1.79 -35.46
C ASN A 105 20.20 -1.30 -34.01
N LEU A 106 19.55 -2.04 -33.11
CA LEU A 106 19.55 -1.69 -31.69
C LEU A 106 20.83 -2.18 -31.01
N PRO A 107 21.69 -1.30 -30.49
CA PRO A 107 22.76 -1.72 -29.61
C PRO A 107 22.15 -2.34 -28.33
N HIS A 108 22.68 -3.48 -27.90
CA HIS A 108 22.31 -4.22 -26.68
C HIS A 108 20.91 -4.87 -26.69
N CYS A 109 20.55 -5.51 -27.80
CA CYS A 109 19.33 -6.30 -27.95
C CYS A 109 19.12 -7.34 -26.83
N ASP A 110 20.15 -8.13 -26.50
CA ASP A 110 20.04 -9.20 -25.49
C ASP A 110 19.65 -8.63 -24.12
N THR A 111 20.21 -7.48 -23.77
CA THR A 111 19.88 -6.78 -22.51
C THR A 111 18.47 -6.20 -22.54
N LEU A 112 18.02 -5.64 -23.67
CA LEU A 112 16.64 -5.13 -23.81
C LEU A 112 15.61 -6.26 -23.67
N ASN A 113 15.90 -7.41 -24.28
CA ASN A 113 15.03 -8.57 -24.19
C ASN A 113 14.95 -9.12 -22.75
N ALA A 114 16.08 -9.14 -22.04
CA ALA A 114 16.09 -9.48 -20.62
C ALA A 114 15.24 -8.51 -19.79
N VAL A 115 15.39 -7.20 -19.98
CA VAL A 115 14.58 -6.15 -19.30
C VAL A 115 13.09 -6.34 -19.58
N MET A 116 12.70 -6.65 -20.82
CA MET A 116 11.31 -6.96 -21.14
C MET A 116 10.79 -8.14 -20.31
N ALA A 117 11.53 -9.26 -20.28
CA ALA A 117 11.12 -10.44 -19.54
C ALA A 117 10.97 -10.16 -18.03
N PHE A 118 11.93 -9.43 -17.44
CA PHE A 118 11.87 -9.06 -16.03
C PHE A 118 10.69 -8.13 -15.71
N SER A 119 10.40 -7.17 -16.59
CA SER A 119 9.25 -6.28 -16.43
C SER A 119 7.91 -7.04 -16.40
N TRP A 120 7.73 -8.03 -17.28
CA TRP A 120 6.55 -8.90 -17.27
C TRP A 120 6.48 -9.78 -16.02
N ILE A 121 7.60 -10.33 -15.57
CA ILE A 121 7.66 -11.14 -14.32
C ILE A 121 7.27 -10.29 -13.12
N ILE A 122 7.79 -9.06 -13.01
CA ILE A 122 7.43 -8.15 -11.91
C ILE A 122 5.94 -7.83 -11.97
N LEU A 123 5.40 -7.53 -13.16
CA LEU A 123 3.97 -7.30 -13.33
C LEU A 123 3.12 -8.48 -12.83
N LEU A 124 3.50 -9.72 -13.14
CA LEU A 124 2.81 -10.91 -12.64
C LEU A 124 2.87 -11.01 -11.12
N ILE A 125 4.04 -10.82 -10.52
CA ILE A 125 4.17 -10.85 -9.06
C ILE A 125 3.31 -9.72 -8.44
N VAL A 126 3.23 -8.55 -9.08
CA VAL A 126 2.41 -7.40 -8.63
C VAL A 126 0.93 -7.73 -8.71
N THR A 127 0.46 -8.37 -9.78
CA THR A 127 -0.94 -8.80 -9.88
C THR A 127 -1.31 -9.77 -8.76
N ILE A 128 -0.46 -10.75 -8.48
CA ILE A 128 -0.70 -11.72 -7.40
C ILE A 128 -0.73 -11.00 -6.05
N GLY A 129 0.24 -10.12 -5.79
CA GLY A 129 0.28 -9.30 -4.57
C GLY A 129 -0.96 -8.43 -4.39
N LEU A 130 -1.44 -7.81 -5.48
CA LEU A 130 -2.65 -6.98 -5.47
C LEU A 130 -3.91 -7.79 -5.14
N VAL A 131 -4.06 -8.97 -5.75
CA VAL A 131 -5.18 -9.88 -5.45
C VAL A 131 -5.17 -10.30 -3.98
N VAL A 132 -4.00 -10.68 -3.45
CA VAL A 132 -3.87 -11.03 -2.02
C VAL A 132 -4.21 -9.85 -1.12
N ALA A 133 -3.74 -8.64 -1.44
CA ALA A 133 -4.05 -7.44 -0.68
C ALA A 133 -5.56 -7.14 -0.66
N ILE A 134 -6.25 -7.28 -1.79
CA ILE A 134 -7.70 -7.12 -1.88
C ILE A 134 -8.41 -8.14 -0.98
N ILE A 135 -8.01 -9.42 -1.02
CA ILE A 135 -8.61 -10.46 -0.17
C ILE A 135 -8.43 -10.14 1.32
N VAL A 136 -7.25 -9.69 1.72
CA VAL A 136 -6.95 -9.31 3.11
C VAL A 136 -7.81 -8.13 3.56
N VAL A 137 -7.92 -7.09 2.73
CA VAL A 137 -8.75 -5.91 3.03
C VAL A 137 -10.22 -6.28 3.15
N VAL A 138 -10.75 -7.10 2.24
CA VAL A 138 -12.15 -7.56 2.29
C VAL A 138 -12.41 -8.39 3.55
N LYS A 139 -11.48 -9.30 3.91
CA LYS A 139 -11.60 -10.12 5.11
C LYS A 139 -11.58 -9.25 6.38
N TRP A 140 -10.70 -8.27 6.44
CA TRP A 140 -10.64 -7.32 7.56
C TRP A 140 -11.93 -6.50 7.66
N TYR A 141 -12.42 -5.96 6.54
CA TYR A 141 -13.65 -5.17 6.51
C TYR A 141 -14.85 -5.96 7.06
N ARG A 142 -15.03 -7.21 6.61
CA ARG A 142 -16.11 -8.08 7.10
C ARG A 142 -16.01 -8.35 8.60
N SER A 143 -14.80 -8.63 9.11
CA SER A 143 -14.58 -8.89 10.53
C SER A 143 -14.92 -7.69 11.43
N THR A 144 -14.72 -6.48 10.92
CA THR A 144 -15.04 -5.25 11.67
C THR A 144 -16.55 -5.03 11.74
N THR A 145 -17.26 -5.24 10.62
CA THR A 145 -18.73 -5.08 10.57
C THR A 145 -19.46 -5.99 11.57
N ASP A 146 -19.05 -7.26 11.71
CA ASP A 146 -19.66 -8.19 12.66
C ASP A 146 -19.53 -7.74 14.13
N THR A 147 -18.48 -6.95 14.45
CA THR A 147 -18.24 -6.50 15.83
C THR A 147 -19.15 -5.33 16.23
N ASP A 148 -19.42 -4.42 15.29
CA ASP A 148 -20.25 -3.23 15.53
C ASP A 148 -21.71 -3.61 15.81
N ASP A 149 -22.21 -4.67 15.17
CA ASP A 149 -23.57 -5.18 15.40
C ASP A 149 -23.75 -5.73 16.82
N ILE A 150 -22.72 -6.34 17.40
CA ILE A 150 -22.76 -6.90 18.77
C ILE A 150 -22.77 -5.78 19.82
N GLU A 151 -21.97 -4.72 19.63
CA GLU A 151 -21.90 -3.59 20.57
C GLU A 151 -23.22 -2.80 20.59
N GLN A 152 -23.89 -2.66 19.44
CA GLN A 152 -25.22 -2.07 19.28
C GLN A 152 -26.34 -2.88 19.96
N VAL A 153 -26.26 -4.22 19.94
CA VAL A 153 -27.22 -5.09 20.64
C VAL A 153 -27.01 -5.03 22.15
N SER A 154 -25.75 -5.02 22.61
CA SER A 154 -25.44 -4.97 24.05
C SER A 154 -25.86 -3.65 24.71
N THR A 155 -25.76 -2.52 24.00
CA THR A 155 -26.15 -1.20 24.54
C THR A 155 -27.66 -1.01 24.60
N ARG A 156 -28.43 -1.68 23.73
CA ARG A 156 -29.91 -1.63 23.75
C ARG A 156 -30.57 -2.41 24.88
N HIS A 157 -29.85 -3.31 25.54
CA HIS A 157 -30.40 -4.18 26.58
C HIS A 157 -29.96 -3.84 28.00
N LEU A 158 -29.27 -2.72 28.22
CA LEU A 158 -29.06 -2.23 29.58
C LEU A 158 -30.37 -1.59 30.06
N PRO A 159 -31.08 -2.19 31.04
CA PRO A 159 -32.23 -1.53 31.66
C PRO A 159 -31.74 -0.23 32.27
N GLU A 160 -32.49 0.84 32.00
CA GLU A 160 -32.28 2.15 32.61
C GLU A 160 -32.28 1.99 34.12
N TYR A 161 -31.11 2.14 34.74
CA TYR A 161 -30.96 2.03 36.18
C TYR A 161 -31.59 3.27 36.79
N GLU A 162 -32.86 3.16 37.20
CA GLU A 162 -33.52 4.19 38.01
C GLU A 162 -32.65 4.47 39.25
N PRO A 163 -32.22 5.72 39.49
CA PRO A 163 -31.46 6.04 40.68
C PRO A 163 -32.38 5.84 41.89
N ILE A 164 -32.11 4.81 42.68
CA ILE A 164 -32.76 4.60 43.98
C ILE A 164 -32.40 5.79 44.89
N GLN A 165 -33.28 6.79 44.91
CA GLN A 165 -33.25 7.85 45.92
C GLN A 165 -33.70 7.23 47.24
N GLY A 166 -32.80 7.10 48.22
CA GLY A 166 -33.27 6.74 49.56
C GLY A 166 -32.28 6.23 50.60
N ILE A 167 -30.98 6.09 50.32
CA ILE A 167 -30.05 5.58 51.34
C ILE A 167 -29.29 6.74 51.99
N LYS A 168 -29.84 7.19 53.12
CA LYS A 168 -29.22 8.13 54.06
C LYS A 168 -27.94 7.50 54.62
N ARG A 169 -26.79 8.08 54.26
CA ARG A 169 -25.46 7.60 54.62
C ARG A 169 -25.18 7.89 56.11
N PRO A 170 -24.93 6.88 56.96
CA PRO A 170 -24.47 7.11 58.33
C PRO A 170 -23.05 7.66 58.33
N SER A 171 -22.84 8.70 59.11
CA SER A 171 -21.54 9.25 59.49
C SER A 171 -20.81 8.30 60.45
N GLU A 172 -19.53 8.06 60.17
CA GLU A 172 -18.38 7.79 61.07
C GLU A 172 -17.36 6.90 60.30
N THR A 173 -16.03 6.88 60.42
CA THR A 173 -14.90 7.65 61.02
C THR A 173 -13.63 6.85 60.57
N PRO A 174 -12.40 7.42 60.47
CA PRO A 174 -11.36 6.85 59.62
C PRO A 174 -10.56 5.74 60.31
N SER A 175 -10.33 4.64 59.60
CA SER A 175 -9.21 3.74 59.89
C SER A 175 -8.68 3.07 58.62
N GLN A 176 -7.39 2.77 58.71
CA GLN A 176 -6.43 2.58 57.65
C GLN A 176 -6.58 1.26 56.85
N GLN A 177 -6.13 1.35 55.59
CA GLN A 177 -5.17 0.41 54.96
C GLN A 177 -5.67 -0.98 54.55
N SER A 178 -5.73 -1.22 53.24
CA SER A 178 -4.91 -2.25 52.56
C SER A 178 -5.33 -2.46 51.09
N ARG A 179 -4.35 -2.29 50.19
CA ARG A 179 -4.11 -3.01 48.93
C ARG A 179 -5.12 -2.94 47.76
N ARG A 180 -4.62 -2.25 46.72
CA ARG A 180 -4.49 -2.73 45.32
C ARG A 180 -5.78 -3.23 44.64
N SER A 181 -6.40 -2.36 43.87
CA SER A 181 -6.88 -2.71 42.53
C SER A 181 -6.74 -1.49 41.62
N GLY A 182 -5.92 -1.63 40.58
CA GLY A 182 -5.65 -0.57 39.63
C GLY A 182 -6.88 -0.32 38.77
N ASN A 183 -7.40 0.91 38.85
CA ASN A 183 -8.33 1.46 37.88
C ASN A 183 -7.72 1.39 36.48
N SER A 184 -8.25 0.51 35.62
CA SER A 184 -8.13 0.68 34.17
C SER A 184 -9.33 1.51 33.72
N SER A 185 -9.21 2.84 33.87
CA SER A 185 -10.04 3.79 33.15
C SER A 185 -9.69 3.68 31.68
N TYR A 186 -10.46 2.91 30.92
CA TYR A 186 -10.50 3.10 29.48
C TYR A 186 -11.12 4.47 29.20
N PRO A 187 -10.47 5.36 28.44
CA PRO A 187 -11.12 6.59 28.01
C PRO A 187 -12.31 6.23 27.10
N PRO A 188 -13.40 7.00 27.13
CA PRO A 188 -14.52 6.81 26.22
C PRO A 188 -14.01 6.89 24.78
N LYS A 189 -14.30 5.86 23.97
CA LYS A 189 -14.08 5.88 22.52
C LYS A 189 -14.90 7.05 21.97
N THR A 190 -14.21 8.06 21.46
CA THR A 190 -14.81 9.07 20.60
C THR A 190 -15.38 8.36 19.37
N PRO A 191 -16.67 8.56 19.02
CA PRO A 191 -17.25 7.98 17.83
C PRO A 191 -16.49 8.49 16.60
N ALA A 192 -16.20 7.57 15.68
CA ALA A 192 -15.62 7.91 14.39
C ALA A 192 -16.50 8.96 13.70
N PRO A 193 -15.93 9.98 13.04
CA PRO A 193 -16.70 10.96 12.30
C PRO A 193 -17.48 10.27 11.19
N THR A 194 -18.79 10.15 11.37
CA THR A 194 -19.72 9.73 10.34
C THR A 194 -19.60 10.70 9.16
N PHE A 195 -19.24 10.16 7.99
CA PHE A 195 -19.00 10.89 6.74
C PHE A 195 -20.21 11.72 6.26
N THR A 196 -21.39 11.52 6.85
CA THR A 196 -22.60 12.29 6.55
C THR A 196 -22.51 13.77 6.95
N ARG A 197 -21.63 14.16 7.89
CA ARG A 197 -21.52 15.56 8.33
C ARG A 197 -20.67 16.47 7.42
N LEU A 198 -20.02 15.91 6.40
CA LEU A 198 -19.19 16.66 5.45
C LEU A 198 -19.98 17.15 4.23
N LEU A 199 -21.16 16.59 3.96
CA LEU A 199 -22.05 17.08 2.90
C LEU A 199 -22.92 18.27 3.36
N ASP A 200 -23.25 18.35 4.65
CA ASP A 200 -24.02 19.49 5.20
C ASP A 200 -23.19 20.79 5.34
N MET A 201 -21.87 20.77 5.10
CA MET A 201 -21.02 21.98 5.09
C MET A 201 -20.64 22.44 3.67
N LEU A 202 -21.17 21.80 2.63
CA LEU A 202 -20.93 22.16 1.22
C LEU A 202 -22.13 22.87 0.56
N ASP A 203 -23.20 23.12 1.33
CA ASP A 203 -24.43 23.79 0.89
C ASP A 203 -24.68 25.17 1.56
N ASP A 204 -23.68 25.74 2.25
CA ASP A 204 -23.62 27.16 2.68
C ASP A 204 -22.39 27.85 2.06
#